data_AF-A0A6B2EC17-F1
#
_entry.id   AF-A0A6B2EC17-F1
#
_cell.length_a   1.000
_cell.length_b   1.000
_cell.length_c   1.000
_cell.angle_alpha   90.00
_cell.angle_beta   90.00
_cell.angle_gamma   90.00
#
_symmetry.space_group_name_H-M   'P 1'
#
loop_
_entity.id
_entity.type
_entity.pdbx_description
1 polymer ?
#
loop_
_entity_poly.entity_id
_entity_poly.type
_entity_poly.pdbx_seq_one_letter_code
_entity_poly.pdbx_strand_id
1 'polypeptide(L)'
;MVLCQSMVRICRMAINTPGRAFLTKTTSPTARCFSLQSICHAERRYTDKHEWVSVEGSVGTVGISHYAQEALGDVVYAQLPDVGTNLSQKDECGALESVKAASELYSPVSGKVTEKNTAVEETPGLINTSCYDKGWLFRVELSKPEEVDALMGESQYQEFLKSDDH
;
A
#
# COMPACT_ATOMS: atom_id res chain seq x y z
N MET A 1 33.41 -21.33 -27.73
CA MET A 1 34.79 -20.82 -27.90
C MET A 1 34.85 -20.13 -29.27
N VAL A 2 34.99 -18.80 -29.32
CA VAL A 2 36.23 -18.09 -29.74
C VAL A 2 36.25 -17.98 -31.28
N LEU A 3 36.33 -16.86 -32.01
CA LEU A 3 36.65 -15.42 -31.89
C LEU A 3 36.13 -14.80 -33.21
N CYS A 4 35.48 -13.64 -33.30
CA CYS A 4 35.96 -12.26 -33.12
C CYS A 4 37.17 -11.83 -33.97
N GLN A 5 37.03 -10.68 -34.64
CA GLN A 5 38.04 -9.79 -35.26
C GLN A 5 38.54 -10.14 -36.66
N SER A 6 38.95 -9.21 -37.54
CA SER A 6 38.90 -7.74 -37.67
C SER A 6 39.65 -7.43 -38.97
N MET A 7 39.40 -6.25 -39.56
CA MET A 7 40.38 -5.29 -40.16
C MET A 7 39.67 -4.53 -41.31
N VAL A 8 39.38 -3.21 -41.28
CA VAL A 8 40.09 -1.96 -40.93
C VAL A 8 40.53 -1.20 -42.20
N ARG A 9 40.08 0.09 -42.27
CA ARG A 9 40.66 1.26 -42.97
C ARG A 9 40.42 1.38 -44.51
N ILE A 10 40.21 2.55 -45.14
CA ILE A 10 40.61 3.96 -44.86
C ILE A 10 39.82 4.94 -45.77
N CYS A 11 39.47 6.13 -45.24
CA CYS A 11 39.43 7.51 -45.80
C CYS A 11 39.25 7.78 -47.33
N ARG A 12 38.62 8.86 -47.85
CA ARG A 12 38.50 10.26 -47.38
C ARG A 12 37.62 11.08 -48.37
N MET A 13 37.00 12.17 -47.87
CA MET A 13 36.76 13.50 -48.50
C MET A 13 35.86 13.58 -49.76
N ALA A 14 35.06 14.63 -50.04
CA ALA A 14 34.71 15.90 -49.39
C ALA A 14 33.66 16.64 -50.28
N ILE A 15 32.99 17.67 -49.72
CA ILE A 15 32.46 18.92 -50.34
C ILE A 15 31.33 18.84 -51.42
N ASN A 16 30.29 19.70 -51.53
CA ASN A 16 29.76 20.86 -50.79
C ASN A 16 28.44 21.36 -51.49
N THR A 17 27.39 21.70 -50.71
CA THR A 17 26.25 22.70 -50.86
C THR A 17 25.46 22.92 -52.18
N PRO A 18 24.39 23.79 -52.21
CA PRO A 18 23.41 24.21 -51.18
C PRO A 18 21.93 24.15 -51.67
N GLY A 19 20.94 24.28 -50.77
CA GLY A 19 19.54 24.44 -51.24
C GLY A 19 18.43 24.62 -50.20
N ARG A 20 18.43 25.79 -49.52
CA ARG A 20 17.24 26.56 -49.07
C ARG A 20 16.32 25.98 -47.97
N ALA A 21 16.33 26.68 -46.84
CA ALA A 21 15.41 26.57 -45.71
C ALA A 21 13.97 27.00 -46.06
N PHE A 22 12.98 26.34 -45.44
CA PHE A 22 11.72 26.98 -45.01
C PHE A 22 11.17 26.30 -43.75
N LEU A 23 10.77 27.14 -42.80
CA LEU A 23 10.35 26.85 -41.43
C LEU A 23 8.81 26.81 -41.32
N THR A 24 8.33 26.00 -40.36
CA THR A 24 7.02 26.05 -39.66
C THR A 24 5.81 25.59 -40.49
N LYS A 25 4.81 24.84 -39.98
CA LYS A 25 4.14 24.89 -38.68
C LYS A 25 3.57 23.52 -38.25
N THR A 26 3.54 23.36 -36.94
CA THR A 26 2.83 22.42 -36.08
C THR A 26 1.35 22.30 -36.41
N THR A 27 0.80 21.08 -36.44
CA THR A 27 -0.60 20.81 -36.05
C THR A 27 -0.76 19.39 -35.51
N SER A 28 -0.95 19.32 -34.20
CA SER A 28 -1.45 18.18 -33.44
C SER A 28 -2.89 17.83 -33.83
N PRO A 29 -3.29 16.56 -33.72
CA PRO A 29 -4.64 16.20 -33.32
C PRO A 29 -4.63 15.46 -31.98
N THR A 30 -5.02 16.19 -30.94
CA THR A 30 -6.13 15.88 -30.03
C THR A 30 -6.23 14.48 -29.41
N ALA A 31 -5.77 14.43 -28.15
CA ALA A 31 -6.44 13.87 -26.98
C ALA A 31 -7.14 12.49 -27.09
N ARG A 32 -6.51 11.50 -26.45
CA ARG A 32 -7.22 10.64 -25.50
C ARG A 32 -6.44 10.65 -24.19
N CYS A 33 -6.98 11.42 -23.25
CA CYS A 33 -6.66 11.33 -21.83
C CYS A 33 -7.24 10.00 -21.35
N PHE A 34 -6.46 8.91 -21.40
CA PHE A 34 -6.81 7.74 -20.62
C PHE A 34 -6.40 8.05 -19.19
N SER A 35 -7.42 8.04 -18.32
CA SER A 35 -7.32 8.33 -16.89
C SER A 35 -6.03 7.78 -16.30
N LEU A 36 -5.15 8.68 -15.86
CA LEU A 36 -4.12 8.36 -14.90
C LEU A 36 -4.85 8.10 -13.58
N GLN A 37 -5.35 6.87 -13.39
CA GLN A 37 -5.61 6.41 -12.03
C GLN A 37 -4.23 6.26 -11.38
N SER A 38 -3.75 7.36 -10.79
CA SER A 38 -2.56 7.35 -9.95
C SER A 38 -2.95 6.64 -8.65
N ILE A 39 -2.92 5.31 -8.66
CA ILE A 39 -3.01 4.56 -7.42
C ILE A 39 -1.58 4.45 -6.89
N CYS A 40 -1.13 5.53 -6.26
CA CYS A 40 -0.01 5.53 -5.33
C CYS A 40 -0.54 5.91 -3.96
N HIS A 41 -1.47 5.12 -3.42
CA HIS A 41 -2.02 5.34 -2.08
C HIS A 41 -1.05 4.85 -1.00
N ALA A 42 0.15 5.43 -0.98
CA ALA A 42 1.06 5.37 0.17
C ALA A 42 0.53 6.18 1.38
N GLU A 43 -0.75 6.56 1.36
CA GLU A 43 -1.44 7.24 2.44
C GLU A 43 -2.28 6.23 3.20
N ARG A 44 -2.14 6.25 4.53
CA ARG A 44 -2.86 5.36 5.43
C ARG A 44 -4.32 5.78 5.53
N ARG A 45 -5.22 4.79 5.44
CA ARG A 45 -6.65 4.95 5.66
C ARG A 45 -7.07 4.18 6.92
N TYR A 46 -8.17 4.60 7.53
CA TYR A 46 -8.65 4.09 8.81
C TYR A 46 -10.10 3.64 8.76
N THR A 47 -10.42 2.64 9.57
CA THR A 47 -11.78 2.17 9.83
C THR A 47 -12.35 2.82 11.10
N ASP A 48 -13.66 2.70 11.28
CA ASP A 48 -14.37 3.03 12.52
C ASP A 48 -14.02 2.10 13.69
N LYS A 49 -13.36 0.97 13.41
CA LYS A 49 -12.85 0.01 14.39
C LYS A 49 -11.37 0.24 14.74
N HIS A 50 -10.82 1.39 14.36
CA HIS A 50 -9.45 1.80 14.66
C HIS A 50 -8.36 0.91 14.02
N GLU A 51 -8.71 0.15 12.98
CA GLU A 51 -7.73 -0.48 12.09
C GLU A 51 -7.27 0.49 11.03
N TRP A 52 -6.09 0.25 10.47
CA TRP A 52 -5.57 1.00 9.35
C TRP A 52 -5.14 0.11 8.21
N VAL A 53 -5.18 0.66 7.00
CA VAL A 53 -4.63 0.06 5.79
C VAL A 53 -3.76 1.07 5.04
N SER A 54 -2.60 0.64 4.57
CA SER A 54 -1.72 1.41 3.69
C SER A 54 -1.52 0.62 2.39
N VAL A 55 -1.75 1.25 1.23
CA VAL A 55 -1.82 0.53 -0.05
C VAL A 55 -0.63 0.86 -0.95
N GLU A 56 0.24 -0.11 -1.14
CA GLU A 56 1.37 -0.02 -2.05
C GLU A 56 1.09 -0.85 -3.31
N GLY A 57 0.69 -0.17 -4.40
CA GLY A 57 0.30 -0.84 -5.63
C GLY A 57 -1.00 -1.63 -5.46
N SER A 58 -0.91 -2.97 -5.46
CA SER A 58 -2.04 -3.88 -5.26
C SER A 58 -2.09 -4.53 -3.87
N VAL A 59 -1.13 -4.21 -2.99
CA VAL A 59 -1.00 -4.82 -1.67
C VAL A 59 -1.32 -3.81 -0.58
N GLY A 60 -2.29 -4.14 0.27
CA GLY A 60 -2.65 -3.40 1.47
C GLY A 60 -1.96 -4.00 2.68
N THR A 61 -1.19 -3.21 3.41
CA THR A 61 -0.68 -3.59 4.74
C THR A 61 -1.68 -3.13 5.79
N VAL A 62 -2.11 -4.03 6.65
CA VAL A 62 -3.14 -3.80 7.67
C VAL A 62 -2.53 -3.84 9.08
N GLY A 63 -3.01 -2.98 9.98
CA GLY A 63 -2.67 -3.01 11.40
C GLY A 63 -3.69 -2.27 12.26
N ILE A 64 -3.41 -2.12 13.56
CA ILE A 64 -4.23 -1.29 14.46
C ILE A 64 -3.57 0.05 14.75
N SER A 65 -4.39 1.07 15.01
CA SER A 65 -3.91 2.43 15.30
C SER A 65 -3.30 2.56 16.70
N HIS A 66 -2.61 3.68 16.94
CA HIS A 66 -2.10 4.01 18.27
C HIS A 66 -3.21 4.08 19.32
N TYR A 67 -4.38 4.64 18.96
CA TYR A 67 -5.52 4.72 19.87
C TYR A 67 -6.01 3.32 20.30
N ALA A 68 -6.12 2.40 19.34
CA ALA A 68 -6.56 1.03 19.61
C ALA A 68 -5.61 0.30 20.57
N GLN A 69 -4.29 0.40 20.37
CA GLN A 69 -3.34 -0.27 21.24
C GLN A 69 -3.31 0.34 22.65
N GLU A 70 -3.54 1.64 22.81
CA GLU A 70 -3.66 2.26 24.14
C GLU A 70 -4.91 1.78 24.87
N ALA A 71 -6.04 1.67 24.14
CA ALA A 71 -7.30 1.17 24.68
C ALA A 71 -7.22 -0.30 25.09
N LEU A 72 -6.54 -1.13 24.30
CA LEU A 72 -6.24 -2.53 24.65
C LEU A 72 -5.28 -2.62 25.84
N GLY A 73 -4.28 -1.75 25.92
CA GLY A 73 -3.15 -1.88 26.82
C GLY A 73 -2.14 -2.92 26.34
N ASP A 74 -1.37 -3.51 27.27
CA ASP A 74 -0.28 -4.43 26.94
C ASP A 74 -0.79 -5.70 26.27
N VAL A 75 -0.57 -5.83 24.96
CA VAL A 75 -1.02 -6.97 24.17
C VAL A 75 -0.16 -8.18 24.51
N VAL A 76 -0.81 -9.29 24.85
CA VAL A 76 -0.15 -10.55 25.25
C VAL A 76 -0.39 -11.68 24.26
N TYR A 77 -1.38 -11.54 23.37
CA TYR A 77 -1.70 -12.52 22.35
C TYR A 77 -2.24 -11.86 21.09
N ALA A 78 -1.87 -12.42 19.93
CA ALA A 78 -2.33 -11.98 18.63
C ALA A 78 -2.63 -13.21 17.75
N GLN A 79 -3.87 -13.31 17.29
CA GLN A 79 -4.31 -14.29 16.32
C GLN A 79 -4.53 -13.61 14.96
N LEU A 80 -3.72 -13.99 13.98
CA LEU A 80 -3.72 -13.41 12.64
C LEU A 80 -4.34 -14.37 11.62
N PRO A 81 -4.88 -13.86 10.50
CA PRO A 81 -5.41 -14.73 9.45
C PRO A 81 -4.31 -15.52 8.75
N ASP A 82 -4.63 -16.73 8.32
CA ASP A 82 -3.70 -17.56 7.56
C ASP A 82 -3.47 -17.03 6.15
N VAL A 83 -2.24 -17.17 5.67
CA VAL A 83 -1.87 -16.82 4.30
C VAL A 83 -2.67 -17.67 3.31
N GLY A 84 -3.28 -17.01 2.33
CA GLY A 84 -4.15 -17.64 1.33
C GLY A 84 -5.65 -17.51 1.64
N THR A 85 -6.03 -17.06 2.83
CA THR A 85 -7.43 -16.80 3.20
C THR A 85 -8.01 -15.68 2.36
N ASN A 86 -9.25 -15.86 1.88
CA ASN A 86 -10.01 -14.78 1.23
C ASN A 86 -10.87 -14.09 2.30
N LEU A 87 -10.75 -12.78 2.39
CA LEU A 87 -11.49 -11.94 3.32
C LEU A 87 -12.35 -10.96 2.52
N SER A 88 -13.56 -10.71 2.99
CA SER A 88 -14.40 -9.61 2.52
C SER A 88 -14.23 -8.41 3.45
N GLN A 89 -14.59 -7.22 2.98
CA GLN A 89 -14.63 -6.04 3.82
C GLN A 89 -15.51 -6.29 5.06
N LYS A 90 -14.98 -5.95 6.24
CA LYS A 90 -15.62 -6.15 7.56
C LYS A 90 -15.76 -7.61 7.99
N ASP A 91 -15.15 -8.56 7.30
CA ASP A 91 -15.06 -9.93 7.80
C ASP A 91 -14.10 -9.98 8.99
N GLU A 92 -14.50 -10.71 10.03
CA GLU A 92 -13.63 -11.03 11.16
C GLU A 92 -12.50 -11.94 10.67
N CYS A 93 -11.26 -11.53 10.90
CA CYS A 93 -10.08 -12.20 10.39
C CYS A 93 -9.08 -12.61 11.48
N GLY A 94 -9.32 -12.24 12.73
CA GLY A 94 -8.41 -12.52 13.84
C GLY A 94 -8.86 -11.87 15.13
N ALA A 95 -7.99 -11.88 16.14
CA ALA A 95 -8.24 -11.28 17.44
C ALA A 95 -6.94 -10.85 18.11
N LEU A 96 -7.01 -9.79 18.92
CA LEU A 96 -5.94 -9.33 19.81
C LEU A 96 -6.43 -9.39 21.25
N GLU A 97 -5.58 -9.92 22.14
CA GLU A 97 -5.89 -10.00 23.56
C GLU A 97 -4.80 -9.36 24.39
N SER A 98 -5.23 -8.62 25.41
CA SER A 98 -4.41 -8.03 26.45
C SER A 98 -4.82 -8.59 27.82
N VAL A 99 -4.12 -8.17 28.86
CA VAL A 99 -4.52 -8.49 30.25
C VAL A 99 -5.80 -7.74 30.67
N LYS A 100 -6.22 -6.72 29.91
CA LYS A 100 -7.33 -5.83 30.26
C LYS A 100 -8.56 -6.02 29.38
N ALA A 101 -8.36 -6.37 28.11
CA ALA A 101 -9.40 -6.41 27.10
C ALA A 101 -9.04 -7.42 26.00
N ALA A 102 -10.06 -7.80 25.22
CA ALA A 102 -9.90 -8.49 23.96
C ALA A 102 -10.64 -7.70 22.89
N SER A 103 -10.11 -7.70 21.66
CA SER A 103 -10.76 -7.10 20.50
C SER A 103 -10.61 -8.03 19.31
N GLU A 104 -11.72 -8.24 18.62
CA GLU A 104 -11.75 -8.88 17.32
C GLU A 104 -11.10 -7.95 16.27
N LEU A 105 -10.49 -8.56 15.25
CA LEU A 105 -9.90 -7.85 14.11
C LEU A 105 -10.79 -8.03 12.89
N TYR A 106 -11.10 -6.91 12.23
CA TYR A 106 -11.88 -6.90 11.00
C TYR A 106 -11.02 -6.50 9.79
N SER A 107 -11.31 -7.09 8.64
CA SER A 107 -10.61 -6.73 7.41
C SER A 107 -11.11 -5.37 6.87
N PRO A 108 -10.25 -4.35 6.68
CA PRO A 108 -10.66 -3.04 6.18
C PRO A 108 -11.06 -3.06 4.70
N VAL A 109 -10.61 -4.09 3.96
CA VAL A 109 -10.79 -4.26 2.51
C VAL A 109 -11.02 -5.73 2.15
N SER A 110 -11.68 -5.97 1.03
CA SER A 110 -11.83 -7.31 0.45
C SER A 110 -10.57 -7.72 -0.30
N GLY A 111 -10.09 -8.94 -0.07
CA GLY A 111 -8.92 -9.45 -0.75
C GLY A 111 -8.40 -10.78 -0.23
N LYS A 112 -7.22 -11.18 -0.72
CA LYS A 112 -6.56 -12.42 -0.31
C LYS A 112 -5.35 -12.12 0.55
N VAL A 113 -5.22 -12.78 1.70
CA VAL A 113 -4.07 -12.62 2.58
C VAL A 113 -2.82 -13.18 1.90
N THR A 114 -1.80 -12.34 1.72
CA THR A 114 -0.53 -12.71 1.07
C THR A 114 0.59 -12.96 2.07
N GLU A 115 0.53 -12.28 3.22
CA GLU A 115 1.59 -12.32 4.23
C GLU A 115 0.98 -12.06 5.61
N LYS A 116 1.50 -12.72 6.65
CA LYS A 116 1.18 -12.42 8.05
C LYS A 116 2.46 -12.14 8.83
N ASN A 117 2.38 -11.27 9.83
CA ASN A 117 3.54 -10.90 10.63
C ASN A 117 3.76 -11.89 11.77
N THR A 118 4.53 -12.94 11.51
CA THR A 118 4.88 -13.96 12.51
C THR A 118 5.64 -13.38 13.70
N ALA A 119 6.36 -12.26 13.52
CA ALA A 119 7.07 -11.62 14.62
C ALA A 119 6.11 -11.01 15.66
N VAL A 120 4.92 -10.60 15.24
CA VAL A 120 3.86 -10.13 16.15
C VAL A 120 3.20 -11.31 16.88
N GLU A 121 3.01 -12.46 16.22
CA GLU A 121 2.52 -13.68 16.89
C GLU A 121 3.50 -14.15 17.98
N GLU A 122 4.82 -14.08 17.71
CA GLU A 122 5.86 -14.45 18.68
C GLU A 122 6.10 -13.38 19.74
N THR A 123 5.99 -12.09 19.38
CA THR A 123 6.20 -10.94 20.27
C THR A 123 5.08 -9.91 20.12
N PRO A 124 3.92 -10.12 20.77
CA PRO A 124 2.75 -9.24 20.63
C PRO A 124 2.99 -7.79 21.06
N GLY A 125 3.94 -7.54 21.98
CA GLY A 125 4.33 -6.19 22.41
C GLY A 125 4.90 -5.28 21.32
N LEU A 126 5.20 -5.81 20.12
CA LEU A 126 5.51 -4.99 18.94
C LEU A 126 4.35 -4.08 18.53
N ILE A 127 3.10 -4.52 18.79
CA ILE A 127 1.90 -3.72 18.52
C ILE A 127 1.91 -2.45 19.38
N ASN A 128 2.21 -2.57 20.68
CA ASN A 128 2.24 -1.41 21.57
C ASN A 128 3.41 -0.46 21.28
N THR A 129 4.57 -0.99 20.90
CA THR A 129 5.78 -0.18 20.69
C THR A 129 5.91 0.41 19.30
N SER A 130 5.32 -0.20 18.28
CA SER A 130 5.52 0.17 16.87
C SER A 130 4.34 -0.23 15.98
N CYS A 131 3.10 0.09 16.39
CA CYS A 131 1.86 -0.27 15.69
C CYS A 131 1.82 0.06 14.18
N TYR A 132 2.55 1.08 13.75
CA TYR A 132 2.57 1.58 12.38
C TYR A 132 3.72 1.05 11.51
N ASP A 133 4.77 0.52 12.14
CA ASP A 133 5.99 0.10 11.45
C ASP A 133 6.20 -1.41 11.60
N LYS A 134 6.61 -1.88 12.78
CA LYS A 134 6.91 -3.29 13.04
C LYS A 134 5.71 -4.11 13.50
N GLY A 135 4.67 -3.43 14.00
CA GLY A 135 3.43 -4.00 14.52
C GLY A 135 2.32 -4.13 13.48
N TRP A 136 2.64 -4.09 12.18
CA TRP A 136 1.68 -4.48 11.14
C TRP A 136 1.24 -5.93 11.36
N LEU A 137 0.00 -6.25 10.99
CA LEU A 137 -0.61 -7.55 11.31
C LEU A 137 -0.52 -8.48 10.11
N PHE A 138 -1.13 -8.10 9.00
CA PHE A 138 -1.12 -8.90 7.78
C PHE A 138 -1.13 -8.02 6.53
N ARG A 139 -0.84 -8.63 5.39
CA ARG A 139 -0.95 -8.02 4.06
C ARG A 139 -1.99 -8.72 3.24
N VAL A 140 -2.74 -7.94 2.49
CA VAL A 140 -3.85 -8.39 1.66
C VAL A 140 -3.66 -7.88 0.22
N GLU A 141 -3.80 -8.76 -0.75
CA GLU A 141 -3.94 -8.39 -2.16
C GLU A 141 -5.38 -7.95 -2.39
N LEU A 142 -5.58 -6.67 -2.72
CA LEU A 142 -6.90 -6.07 -2.83
C LEU A 142 -7.65 -6.64 -4.04
N SER A 143 -8.85 -7.17 -3.79
CA SER A 143 -9.77 -7.56 -4.87
C SER A 143 -10.62 -6.39 -5.37
N LYS A 144 -10.85 -5.38 -4.52
CA LYS A 144 -11.68 -4.20 -4.80
C LYS A 144 -11.00 -2.93 -4.27
N PRO A 145 -10.09 -2.30 -5.04
CA PRO A 145 -9.36 -1.11 -4.61
C PRO A 145 -10.27 0.07 -4.23
N GLU A 146 -11.46 0.17 -4.82
CA GLU A 146 -12.45 1.21 -4.56
C GLU A 146 -12.95 1.24 -3.09
N GLU A 147 -12.83 0.13 -2.36
CA GLU A 147 -13.22 0.07 -0.95
C GLU A 147 -12.32 0.93 -0.06
N VAL A 148 -11.06 1.14 -0.48
CA VAL A 148 -10.08 1.99 0.24
C VAL A 148 -10.50 3.46 0.22
N ASP A 149 -11.13 3.92 -0.87
CA ASP A 149 -11.54 5.31 -1.02
C ASP A 149 -12.67 5.70 -0.07
N ALA A 150 -13.48 4.72 0.35
CA ALA A 150 -14.56 4.89 1.32
C ALA A 150 -14.05 5.00 2.78
N LEU A 151 -12.79 4.63 3.04
CA LEU A 151 -12.18 4.67 4.37
C LEU A 151 -11.72 6.09 4.73
N MET A 152 -11.65 6.35 6.03
CA MET A 152 -11.27 7.66 6.56
C MET A 152 -9.80 7.95 6.28
N GLY A 153 -9.50 9.15 5.79
CA GLY A 153 -8.13 9.65 5.77
C GLY A 153 -7.64 10.03 7.17
N GLU A 154 -6.34 10.31 7.32
CA GLU A 154 -5.74 10.69 8.60
C GLU A 154 -6.49 11.87 9.26
N SER A 155 -6.78 12.94 8.52
CA SER A 155 -7.47 14.12 9.08
C SER A 155 -8.88 13.81 9.58
N GLN A 156 -9.63 12.98 8.84
CA GLN A 156 -10.97 12.56 9.22
C GLN A 156 -10.95 11.65 10.45
N TYR A 157 -9.96 10.75 10.53
CA TYR A 157 -9.78 9.88 11.68
C TYR A 157 -9.46 10.68 12.95
N GLN A 158 -8.62 11.70 12.86
CA GLN A 158 -8.32 12.59 13.99
C GLN A 158 -9.55 13.39 14.47
N GLU A 159 -10.45 13.77 13.56
CA GLU A 159 -11.74 14.37 13.92
C GLU A 159 -12.68 13.35 14.59
N PHE A 160 -12.75 12.14 14.04
CA PHE A 160 -13.52 11.03 14.60
C PHE A 160 -13.12 10.72 16.05
N LEU A 161 -11.81 10.63 16.32
CA LEU A 161 -11.30 10.41 17.69
C LEU A 161 -11.72 11.50 18.68
N LYS A 162 -11.81 12.77 18.24
CA LYS A 162 -12.25 13.87 19.12
C LYS A 162 -13.73 13.80 19.44
N SER A 163 -14.55 13.25 18.54
CA SER A 163 -15.99 13.12 18.75
C SER A 163 -16.37 11.87 19.56
N ASP A 164 -15.52 10.85 19.56
CA ASP A 164 -15.76 9.56 20.23
C ASP A 164 -15.37 9.59 21.72
N ASP A 165 -14.60 10.59 22.16
CA ASP A 165 -14.11 10.77 23.55
C ASP A 165 -15.19 11.30 24.54
N HIS A 166 -16.44 10.82 24.43
CA HIS A 166 -17.59 11.30 25.22
C HIS A 166 -18.31 10.20 26.01
#